data_AF-D6A414-F1
#
_entry.id   AF-D6A414-F1
#
_cell.length_a   1.000
_cell.length_b   1.000
_cell.length_c   1.000
_cell.angle_alpha   90.00
_cell.angle_beta   90.00
_cell.angle_gamma   90.00
#
_symmetry.space_group_name_H-M   'P 1'
#
loop_
_entity.id
_entity.type
_entity.pdbx_description
1 polymer ?
#
loop_
_entity_poly.entity_id
_entity_poly.type
_entity_poly.pdbx_seq_one_letter_code
_entity_poly.pdbx_strand_id
1 'polypeptide(L)'
;MLGGTGVVLIGDTTSDVGAARAAGVRCVGVATGAARAHELERAGADLVVPTMEELRVRDLAELVHADEGAYPDGACDPGNGPAPAPYVRPPARPRAAPSNLRG
;
A
#
# COMPACT_ATOMS: atom_id res chain seq x y z
N MET A 1 -12.16 -22.84 -6.96
CA MET A 1 -10.98 -22.24 -6.31
C MET A 1 -11.04 -20.75 -6.57
N LEU A 2 -11.32 -19.93 -5.55
CA LEU A 2 -11.11 -18.49 -5.65
C LEU A 2 -9.61 -18.29 -5.38
N GLY A 3 -8.84 -18.07 -6.44
CA GLY A 3 -7.38 -17.91 -6.39
C GLY A 3 -6.96 -16.73 -5.51
N GLY A 4 -5.74 -16.81 -4.98
CA GLY A 4 -5.25 -16.05 -3.83
C GLY A 4 -5.56 -14.54 -3.82
N THR A 5 -5.86 -14.03 -2.63
CA THR A 5 -6.03 -12.59 -2.39
C THR A 5 -4.65 -11.92 -2.37
N GLY A 6 -4.27 -11.27 -3.48
CA GLY A 6 -3.06 -10.43 -3.51
C GLY A 6 -3.28 -9.09 -2.79
N VAL A 7 -2.22 -8.58 -2.18
CA VAL A 7 -2.22 -7.30 -1.45
C VAL A 7 -1.34 -6.30 -2.20
N VAL A 8 -1.84 -5.08 -2.37
CA VAL A 8 -1.09 -3.95 -2.95
C VAL A 8 -1.13 -2.80 -1.95
N LEU A 9 0.05 -2.29 -1.58
CA LEU A 9 0.18 -1.07 -0.77
C LEU A 9 0.12 0.15 -1.69
N ILE A 10 -0.60 1.19 -1.28
CA ILE A 10 -0.64 2.48 -1.97
C ILE A 10 -0.13 3.54 -0.99
N GLY A 11 0.87 4.32 -1.39
CA GLY A 11 1.47 5.34 -0.54
C GLY A 11 2.15 6.46 -1.32
N ASP A 12 2.38 7.59 -0.66
CA ASP A 12 2.94 8.82 -1.24
C ASP A 12 4.36 9.13 -0.74
N THR A 13 4.93 8.24 0.09
CA THR A 13 6.25 8.40 0.67
C THR A 13 7.19 7.26 0.28
N THR A 14 8.50 7.50 0.32
CA THR A 14 9.51 6.44 0.14
C THR A 14 9.45 5.39 1.26
N SER A 15 8.94 5.76 2.44
CA SER A 15 8.75 4.83 3.55
C SER A 15 7.66 3.80 3.26
N ASP A 16 6.59 4.20 2.57
CA ASP A 16 5.53 3.26 2.14
C ASP A 16 6.11 2.23 1.18
N VAL A 17 6.89 2.69 0.19
CA VAL A 17 7.58 1.80 -0.76
C VAL A 17 8.53 0.85 -0.03
N GLY A 18 9.30 1.36 0.93
CA GLY A 18 10.19 0.54 1.75
C GLY A 18 9.44 -0.52 2.58
N ALA A 19 8.30 -0.15 3.17
CA ALA A 19 7.45 -1.07 3.93
C ALA A 19 6.85 -2.16 3.03
N ALA A 20 6.38 -1.79 1.83
CA ALA A 20 5.88 -2.76 0.85
C ALA A 20 6.96 -3.77 0.45
N ARG A 21 8.15 -3.29 0.14
CA ARG A 21 9.31 -4.12 -0.20
C ARG A 21 9.70 -5.05 0.96
N ALA A 22 9.72 -4.54 2.19
CA ALA A 22 10.02 -5.34 3.38
C ALA A 22 8.95 -6.42 3.67
N ALA A 23 7.70 -6.14 3.35
CA ALA A 23 6.58 -7.07 3.48
C ALA A 23 6.41 -7.99 2.26
N GLY A 24 7.22 -7.84 1.21
CA GLY A 24 7.11 -8.61 -0.03
C GLY A 24 5.83 -8.34 -0.83
N VAL A 25 5.19 -7.19 -0.63
CA VAL A 25 3.97 -6.79 -1.34
C VAL A 25 4.28 -5.76 -2.43
N ARG A 26 3.40 -5.72 -3.44
CA ARG A 26 3.46 -4.72 -4.52
C ARG A 26 3.15 -3.33 -3.97
N CYS A 27 3.76 -2.29 -4.54
CA CYS A 27 3.55 -0.91 -4.14
C CYS A 27 3.17 0.00 -5.31
N VAL A 28 2.13 0.80 -5.12
CA VAL A 28 1.81 1.95 -5.97
C VAL A 28 2.22 3.23 -5.25
N GLY A 29 3.14 3.97 -5.86
CA GLY A 29 3.54 5.30 -5.43
C GLY A 29 2.61 6.38 -6.00
N VAL A 30 2.12 7.30 -5.17
CA VAL A 30 1.25 8.40 -5.61
C VAL A 30 1.95 9.73 -5.37
N ALA A 31 2.32 10.43 -6.45
CA ALA A 31 3.14 11.65 -6.37
C ALA A 31 2.35 12.92 -5.98
N THR A 32 1.27 12.79 -5.21
CA THR A 32 0.50 13.92 -4.63
C THR A 32 1.01 14.36 -3.28
N GLY A 33 1.89 13.58 -2.65
CA GLY A 33 2.29 13.77 -1.26
C GLY A 33 3.75 14.14 -1.07
N ALA A 34 4.40 13.55 -0.06
CA ALA A 34 5.71 14.02 0.41
C ALA A 34 6.87 13.70 -0.55
N ALA A 35 6.80 12.60 -1.29
CA ALA A 35 7.82 12.19 -2.24
C ALA A 35 7.45 12.56 -3.68
N ARG A 36 8.46 12.90 -4.48
CA ARG A 36 8.32 13.11 -5.93
C ARG A 36 8.27 11.77 -6.65
N ALA A 37 7.69 11.76 -7.85
CA ALA A 37 7.58 10.56 -8.67
C ALA A 37 8.93 9.81 -8.83
N HIS A 38 10.00 10.55 -9.16
CA HIS A 38 11.33 9.96 -9.31
C HIS A 38 11.92 9.37 -8.02
N GLU A 39 11.50 9.85 -6.84
CA GLU A 39 11.95 9.32 -5.55
C GLU A 39 11.21 8.01 -5.24
N LEU A 40 9.91 7.93 -5.56
CA LEU A 40 9.10 6.72 -5.44
C LEU A 40 9.57 5.62 -6.40
N GLU A 41 9.92 5.98 -7.64
CA GLU A 41 10.52 5.07 -8.62
C GLU A 41 11.87 4.52 -8.11
N ARG A 42 12.75 5.40 -7.61
CA ARG A 42 14.05 5.00 -7.05
C ARG A 42 13.93 4.13 -5.80
N ALA A 43 12.91 4.34 -4.98
CA ALA A 43 12.60 3.49 -3.84
C ALA A 43 12.08 2.11 -4.27
N GLY A 44 11.69 1.95 -5.53
CA GLY A 44 11.21 0.69 -6.10
C GLY A 44 9.70 0.53 -6.00
N ALA A 45 8.91 1.58 -6.20
CA ALA A 45 7.48 1.40 -6.44
C ALA A 45 7.27 0.59 -7.74
N ASP A 46 6.28 -0.31 -7.75
CA ASP A 46 5.94 -1.11 -8.94
C ASP A 46 5.20 -0.29 -9.99
N LEU A 47 4.42 0.68 -9.53
CA LEU A 47 3.71 1.66 -10.36
C LEU A 47 3.80 3.01 -9.66
N VAL A 48 4.03 4.07 -10.43
CA VAL A 48 3.93 5.44 -9.92
C VAL A 48 2.90 6.20 -10.73
N VAL A 49 1.93 6.79 -10.04
CA VAL A 49 0.89 7.63 -10.62
C VAL A 49 1.03 9.04 -10.08
N PRO A 50 0.76 10.09 -10.89
CA PRO A 50 0.86 11.46 -10.43
C PRO A 50 -0.24 11.80 -9.42
N THR A 51 -1.43 11.19 -9.53
CA THR A 51 -2.54 11.35 -8.59
C THR A 51 -3.37 10.08 -8.40
N MET A 52 -4.16 10.03 -7.32
CA MET A 52 -5.08 8.91 -7.05
C MET A 52 -6.16 8.78 -8.11
N GLU A 53 -6.58 9.89 -8.71
CA GLU A 53 -7.57 9.93 -9.79
C GLU A 53 -7.05 9.30 -11.09
N GLU A 54 -5.76 9.10 -11.23
CA GLU A 54 -5.14 8.43 -12.38
C GLU A 54 -4.96 6.92 -12.17
N LEU A 55 -4.99 6.47 -10.91
CA LEU A 55 -4.96 5.05 -10.58
C LEU A 55 -6.27 4.37 -11.01
N ARG A 56 -6.18 3.28 -11.77
CA ARG A 56 -7.34 2.48 -12.19
C ARG A 56 -7.35 1.15 -11.45
N VAL A 57 -8.57 0.62 -11.25
CA VAL A 57 -8.75 -0.70 -10.64
C VAL A 57 -8.07 -1.81 -11.46
N ARG A 58 -8.01 -1.66 -12.79
CA ARG A 58 -7.28 -2.60 -13.65
C ARG A 58 -5.79 -2.66 -13.34
N ASP A 59 -5.17 -1.52 -13.02
CA ASP A 59 -3.74 -1.44 -12.72
C ASP A 59 -3.46 -2.20 -11.42
N LEU A 60 -4.37 -2.09 -10.44
CA LEU A 60 -4.33 -2.86 -9.21
C LEU A 60 -4.57 -4.37 -9.47
N ALA A 61 -5.53 -4.72 -10.32
CA ALA A 61 -5.81 -6.12 -10.66
C ALA A 61 -4.60 -6.78 -11.34
N GLU A 62 -3.92 -6.06 -12.24
CA GLU A 62 -2.67 -6.53 -12.85
C GLU A 62 -1.58 -6.77 -11.80
N LEU A 63 -1.41 -5.85 -10.84
CA LEU A 63 -0.44 -6.02 -9.77
C LEU A 63 -0.79 -7.19 -8.83
N VAL A 64 -2.07 -7.38 -8.52
CA VAL A 64 -2.60 -8.46 -7.66
C VAL A 64 -2.46 -9.83 -8.32
N HIS A 65 -2.66 -9.91 -9.63
CA HIS A 65 -2.61 -11.17 -10.38
C HIS A 65 -1.25 -11.49 -10.98
N ALA A 66 -0.28 -10.58 -10.87
CA ALA A 66 1.06 -10.79 -11.40
C ALA A 66 1.88 -11.83 -10.62
N ASP A 67 1.38 -12.40 -9.52
CA ASP A 67 2.13 -13.38 -8.76
C ASP A 67 1.26 -14.52 -8.19
N GLU A 68 1.47 -15.73 -8.70
CA GLU A 68 1.00 -17.00 -8.15
C GLU A 68 1.79 -17.43 -6.88
N GLY A 69 2.58 -16.55 -6.23
CA GLY A 69 3.55 -16.94 -5.20
C GLY A 69 3.76 -16.00 -4.01
N ALA A 70 3.09 -14.85 -3.92
CA ALA A 70 3.49 -13.81 -2.96
C ALA A 70 2.93 -13.98 -1.54
N TYR A 71 2.06 -14.98 -1.30
CA TYR A 71 1.51 -15.23 0.02
C TYR A 71 1.55 -16.72 0.35
N PRO A 72 2.70 -17.27 0.79
CA PRO A 72 2.61 -18.47 1.60
C PRO A 72 1.81 -18.08 2.84
N ASP A 73 0.73 -18.81 3.11
CA ASP A 73 -0.03 -18.76 4.37
C ASP A 73 0.96 -18.81 5.55
N GLY A 74 1.42 -17.65 6.03
CA GLY A 74 2.41 -17.57 7.10
C GLY A 74 3.78 -16.91 6.80
N ALA A 75 3.96 -16.06 5.78
CA ALA A 75 5.17 -15.21 5.69
C ALA A 75 5.19 -14.09 6.76
N CYS A 76 5.39 -14.51 8.01
CA CYS A 76 6.04 -13.77 9.07
C CYS A 76 7.13 -14.70 9.63
N ASP A 77 8.23 -14.88 8.90
CA ASP A 77 9.49 -15.30 9.52
C ASP A 77 10.55 -14.20 9.27
N PRO A 78 10.67 -13.26 10.22
CA PRO A 78 11.62 -12.18 10.16
C PRO A 78 12.97 -12.70 10.67
N GLY A 79 14.01 -12.62 9.86
CA GLY A 79 15.37 -12.57 10.39
C GLY A 79 15.52 -11.36 11.31
N ASN A 80 15.20 -11.56 12.59
CA ASN A 80 15.39 -10.68 13.75
C ASN A 80 14.57 -9.37 13.83
N GLY A 81 13.24 -9.49 13.94
CA GLY A 81 12.33 -8.44 14.43
C GLY A 81 11.00 -9.05 14.88
N PRO A 82 10.21 -8.46 15.79
CA PRO A 82 8.89 -8.99 16.11
C PRO A 82 8.03 -8.99 14.84
N ALA A 83 7.33 -10.09 14.57
CA ALA A 83 6.36 -10.15 13.48
C ALA A 83 5.42 -8.92 13.57
N PRO A 84 5.14 -8.22 12.46
CA PRO A 84 4.17 -7.13 12.49
C PRO A 84 2.86 -7.72 13.03
N ALA A 85 2.25 -7.03 13.99
CA ALA A 85 0.97 -7.47 14.54
C ALA A 85 -0.01 -7.70 13.37
N PRO A 86 -0.82 -8.77 13.41
CA PRO A 86 -1.83 -9.00 12.37
C PRO A 86 -2.62 -7.71 12.20
N TYR A 87 -2.87 -7.31 10.95
CA TYR A 87 -3.62 -6.08 10.68
C TYR A 87 -4.99 -6.15 11.38
N VAL A 88 -5.11 -5.43 12.48
CA VAL A 88 -6.37 -5.24 13.18
C VAL A 88 -7.04 -4.04 12.54
N ARG A 89 -8.15 -4.28 11.84
CA ARG A 89 -8.95 -3.21 11.24
C ARG A 89 -9.24 -2.15 12.31
N PRO A 90 -8.77 -0.90 12.15
CA PRO A 90 -9.05 0.14 13.13
C PRO A 90 -10.57 0.38 13.22
N PRO A 91 -11.08 0.80 14.40
CA PRO A 91 -12.48 1.18 14.52
C PRO A 91 -12.80 2.26 13.49
N ALA A 92 -14.03 2.23 12.95
CA ALA A 92 -14.47 3.22 11.97
C ALA A 92 -14.22 4.63 12.54
N ARG A 93 -13.54 5.48 11.77
CA ARG A 93 -13.25 6.86 12.17
C ARG A 93 -14.59 7.54 12.52
N PRO A 94 -14.72 8.22 13.68
CA PRO A 94 -15.93 8.95 14.00
C PRO A 94 -16.25 9.93 12.88
N ARG A 95 -17.52 10.03 12.50
CA ARG A 95 -17.98 11.03 11.52
C ARG A 95 -17.52 12.40 12.01
N ALA A 96 -16.73 13.12 11.20
CA ALA A 96 -16.25 14.45 11.55
C ALA A 96 -17.44 15.31 12.00
N ALA A 97 -17.34 15.91 13.20
CA ALA A 97 -18.35 16.83 13.69
C ALA A 97 -18.44 18.04 12.75
N PRO A 98 -19.64 18.58 12.48
CA PRO A 98 -19.76 19.78 11.66
C PRO A 98 -18.98 20.93 12.30
N SER A 99 -18.14 21.57 11.49
CA SER A 99 -17.41 22.78 11.85
C SER A 99 -18.40 23.90 12.15
N ASN A 100 -18.56 24.25 13.42
CA ASN A 100 -19.32 25.42 13.82
C ASN A 100 -18.38 26.64 13.71
N LEU A 101 -18.29 27.24 12.53
CA LEU A 101 -17.73 28.57 12.34
C LEU A 101 -18.57 29.56 13.17
N ARG A 102 -17.99 30.05 14.28
CA ARG A 102 -18.54 31.18 15.03
C ARG A 102 -18.10 32.46 14.32
N GLY A 103 -19.08 33.30 13.97
CA GLY A 103 -18.88 34.67 13.54
C GLY A 103 -18.54 35.61 14.68
#